data_AF-A0A9D4KY68-F1
#
_entry.id   AF-A0A9D4KY68-F1
#
_cell.length_a   1.000
_cell.length_b   1.000
_cell.length_c   1.000
_cell.angle_alpha   90.00
_cell.angle_beta   90.00
_cell.angle_gamma   90.00
#
_symmetry.space_group_name_H-M   'P 1'
#
loop_
_entity.id
_entity.type
_entity.pdbx_description
1 polymer ?
#
loop_
_entity_poly.entity_id
_entity_poly.type
_entity_poly.pdbx_seq_one_letter_code
_entity_poly.pdbx_strand_id
1 'polypeptide(L)'
;MWLSMGVMMVLDSTSLCSVMWLSMGVMMVLDSTSLCSVMWLSMGVMMVLDSTSLCSVMWLSMGVMMVLDSTSLCSVMWLSMGVMMVLDSTSLCSVMWLSMGVMMVLDSTSLCSVMWLSMGVMMVLDSTSLCSVMWLSICFYKDVMIRIPTMIVQHLIATHGLICMDAI
;
A
#
# COMPACT_ATOMS: atom_id res chain seq x y z
N MET A 1 12.19 1.44 -17.71
CA MET A 1 12.11 0.20 -18.52
C MET A 1 10.65 -0.13 -18.80
N TRP A 2 10.31 -0.59 -20.01
CA TRP A 2 8.96 -0.98 -20.39
C TRP A 2 8.95 -2.42 -20.89
N LEU A 3 8.08 -3.27 -20.34
CA LEU A 3 7.82 -4.60 -20.89
C LEU A 3 6.32 -4.86 -21.00
N SER A 4 5.94 -5.47 -22.11
CA SER A 4 4.55 -5.80 -22.39
C SER A 4 4.10 -7.06 -21.63
N MET A 5 4.91 -8.12 -21.63
CA MET A 5 4.63 -9.36 -20.91
C MET A 5 5.94 -9.92 -20.38
N GLY A 6 5.96 -10.39 -19.13
CA GLY A 6 7.12 -11.14 -18.62
C GLY A 6 7.29 -11.11 -17.11
N VAL A 7 8.43 -11.62 -16.67
CA VAL A 7 8.86 -11.56 -15.28
C VAL A 7 10.06 -10.63 -15.20
N MET A 8 9.99 -9.66 -14.30
CA MET A 8 11.08 -8.76 -13.95
C MET A 8 11.55 -9.06 -12.55
N MET A 9 12.85 -9.25 -12.41
CA MET A 9 13.51 -9.33 -11.13
C MET A 9 14.57 -8.25 -11.06
N VAL A 10 14.49 -7.40 -10.05
CA VAL A 10 15.51 -6.40 -9.72
C VAL A 10 16.13 -6.81 -8.40
N LEU A 11 17.44 -7.04 -8.40
CA LEU A 11 18.26 -7.42 -7.24
C LEU A 11 19.30 -6.33 -7.00
N ASP A 12 19.58 -6.03 -5.74
CA ASP A 12 20.71 -5.20 -5.29
C ASP A 12 20.89 -3.91 -6.10
N SER A 13 19.81 -3.13 -6.23
CA SER A 13 19.79 -1.97 -7.11
C SER A 13 19.94 -0.68 -6.32
N THR A 14 20.94 0.11 -6.69
CA THR A 14 21.12 1.48 -6.19
C THR A 14 20.96 2.47 -7.33
N SER A 15 19.96 3.34 -7.26
CA SER A 15 19.71 4.31 -8.34
C SER A 15 19.21 5.64 -7.82
N LEU A 16 19.50 6.72 -8.53
CA LEU A 16 18.89 8.02 -8.22
C LEU A 16 17.38 7.98 -8.50
N CYS A 17 17.00 7.48 -9.68
CA CYS A 17 15.61 7.34 -10.08
C CYS A 17 15.41 6.00 -10.80
N SER A 18 14.42 5.21 -10.36
CA SER A 18 13.99 4.00 -11.04
C SER A 18 12.55 4.15 -11.53
N VAL A 19 12.32 3.87 -12.82
CA VAL A 19 10.99 3.91 -13.44
C VAL A 19 10.75 2.61 -14.20
N MET A 20 9.77 1.83 -13.75
CA MET A 20 9.44 0.53 -14.32
C MET A 20 7.97 0.43 -14.69
N TRP A 21 7.72 -0.11 -15.88
CA TRP A 21 6.39 -0.30 -16.43
C TRP A 21 6.27 -1.72 -16.95
N LEU A 22 5.26 -2.42 -16.46
CA LEU A 22 4.89 -3.77 -16.85
C LEU A 22 3.41 -3.81 -17.19
N SER A 23 3.06 -4.17 -18.42
CA SER A 23 1.65 -4.32 -18.76
C SER A 23 1.06 -5.59 -18.15
N MET A 24 1.74 -6.71 -18.27
CA MET A 24 1.28 -7.99 -17.75
C MET A 24 2.44 -8.80 -17.19
N GLY A 25 2.30 -9.34 -15.98
CA GLY A 25 3.23 -10.33 -15.45
C GLY A 25 3.63 -10.11 -14.00
N VAL A 26 4.87 -10.45 -13.66
CA VAL A 26 5.35 -10.45 -12.27
C VAL A 26 6.55 -9.52 -12.14
N MET A 27 6.50 -8.62 -11.17
CA MET A 27 7.61 -7.78 -10.73
C MET A 27 8.06 -8.24 -9.35
N MET A 28 9.34 -8.55 -9.21
CA MET A 28 9.98 -8.72 -7.90
C MET A 28 11.10 -7.69 -7.75
N VAL A 29 11.04 -6.93 -6.67
CA VAL A 29 12.06 -5.98 -6.25
C VAL A 29 12.62 -6.48 -4.93
N LEU A 30 13.92 -6.77 -4.91
CA LEU A 30 14.68 -7.16 -3.72
C LEU A 30 15.78 -6.13 -3.51
N ASP A 31 16.06 -5.77 -2.25
CA ASP A 31 17.23 -4.99 -1.84
C ASP A 31 17.44 -3.74 -2.71
N SER A 32 16.40 -2.90 -2.77
CA SER A 32 16.42 -1.71 -3.63
C SER A 32 16.60 -0.45 -2.81
N THR A 33 17.57 0.37 -3.22
CA THR A 33 17.80 1.70 -2.65
C THR A 33 17.66 2.74 -3.75
N SER A 34 16.74 3.69 -3.53
CA SER A 34 16.55 4.74 -4.53
C SER A 34 16.14 6.07 -3.91
N LEU A 35 16.53 7.18 -4.53
CA LEU A 35 15.96 8.47 -4.15
C LEU A 35 14.47 8.50 -4.54
N CYS A 36 14.16 8.12 -5.78
CA CYS A 36 12.79 8.03 -6.27
C CYS A 36 12.55 6.70 -7.01
N SER A 37 11.48 5.99 -6.64
CA SER A 37 11.02 4.81 -7.37
C SER A 37 9.58 4.98 -7.86
N VAL A 38 9.35 4.66 -9.13
CA VAL A 38 8.03 4.69 -9.76
C VAL A 38 7.77 3.38 -10.47
N MET A 39 6.78 2.63 -10.03
CA MET A 39 6.46 1.31 -10.58
C MET A 39 5.00 1.23 -11.01
N TRP A 40 4.78 0.79 -12.24
CA TRP A 40 3.47 0.63 -12.84
C TRP A 40 3.29 -0.81 -13.32
N LEU A 41 2.26 -1.48 -12.81
CA LEU A 41 1.87 -2.81 -13.23
C LEU A 41 0.38 -2.81 -13.61
N SER A 42 0.06 -3.04 -14.88
CA SER A 42 -1.34 -3.04 -15.30
C SER A 42 -2.06 -4.31 -14.82
N MET A 43 -1.50 -5.50 -15.00
CA MET A 43 -2.03 -6.70 -14.36
C MET A 43 -0.93 -7.66 -13.90
N GLY A 44 -1.16 -8.27 -12.75
CA GLY A 44 -0.34 -9.38 -12.25
C GLY A 44 0.11 -9.18 -10.81
N VAL A 45 1.37 -9.51 -10.52
CA VAL A 45 1.88 -9.53 -9.14
C VAL A 45 3.08 -8.62 -9.01
N MET A 46 3.06 -7.73 -8.03
CA MET A 46 4.20 -6.92 -7.63
C MET A 46 4.61 -7.32 -6.21
N MET A 47 5.85 -7.79 -6.05
CA MET A 47 6.47 -8.02 -4.76
C MET A 47 7.64 -7.07 -4.60
N VAL A 48 7.67 -6.39 -3.47
CA VAL A 48 8.76 -5.50 -3.06
C VAL A 48 9.22 -5.98 -1.69
N LEU A 49 10.51 -6.29 -1.59
CA LEU A 49 11.19 -6.77 -0.41
C LEU A 49 12.38 -5.85 -0.17
N ASP A 50 12.61 -5.49 1.08
CA ASP A 50 13.78 -4.74 1.53
C ASP A 50 14.04 -3.49 0.68
N SER A 51 13.06 -2.58 0.70
CA SER A 51 13.12 -1.36 -0.11
C SER A 51 13.32 -0.11 0.75
N THR A 52 14.33 0.68 0.39
CA THR A 52 14.59 1.99 0.99
C THR A 52 14.43 3.06 -0.08
N SER A 53 13.55 4.02 0.18
CA SER A 53 13.36 5.13 -0.76
C SER A 53 13.04 6.45 -0.10
N LEU A 54 13.45 7.56 -0.71
CA LEU A 54 12.95 8.85 -0.25
C LEU A 54 11.49 9.01 -0.67
N CYS A 55 11.20 8.71 -1.94
CA CYS A 55 9.84 8.69 -2.48
C CYS A 55 9.59 7.39 -3.26
N SER A 56 8.54 6.67 -2.90
CA SER A 56 8.04 5.52 -3.67
C SER A 56 6.61 5.75 -4.15
N VAL A 57 6.39 5.44 -5.43
CA VAL A 57 5.08 5.54 -6.06
C VAL A 57 4.81 4.24 -6.80
N MET A 58 3.77 3.51 -6.38
CA MET A 58 3.42 2.23 -6.98
C MET A 58 1.96 2.21 -7.42
N TRP A 59 1.75 1.78 -8.66
CA TRP A 59 0.44 1.70 -9.30
C TRP A 59 0.21 0.28 -9.79
N LEU A 60 -0.85 -0.34 -9.32
CA LEU A 60 -1.28 -1.67 -9.73
C LEU A 60 -2.75 -1.62 -10.15
N SER A 61 -3.03 -1.82 -11.44
CA SER A 61 -4.43 -1.77 -11.89
C SER A 61 -5.17 -3.03 -11.43
N MET A 62 -4.66 -4.24 -11.70
CA MET A 62 -5.27 -5.47 -11.22
C MET A 62 -4.26 -6.48 -10.69
N GLY A 63 -4.54 -7.08 -9.55
CA GLY A 63 -3.80 -8.23 -9.04
C GLY A 63 -3.29 -8.05 -7.62
N VAL A 64 -2.05 -8.47 -7.35
CA VAL A 64 -1.54 -8.57 -5.98
C VAL A 64 -0.31 -7.68 -5.81
N MET A 65 -0.33 -6.84 -4.78
CA MET A 65 0.81 -6.07 -4.33
C MET A 65 1.23 -6.57 -2.94
N MET A 66 2.47 -7.00 -2.83
CA MET A 66 3.11 -7.31 -1.56
C MET A 66 4.30 -6.39 -1.37
N VAL A 67 4.35 -5.71 -0.23
CA VAL A 67 5.49 -4.89 0.18
C VAL A 67 5.91 -5.36 1.56
N LEU A 68 7.12 -5.86 1.67
CA LEU A 68 7.75 -6.32 2.90
C LEU A 68 8.96 -5.44 3.19
N ASP A 69 9.17 -5.14 4.47
CA ASP A 69 10.36 -4.46 4.97
C ASP A 69 10.68 -3.18 4.19
N SER A 70 9.70 -2.28 4.12
CA SER A 70 9.82 -1.03 3.37
C SER A 70 10.04 0.16 4.27
N THR A 71 11.04 0.96 3.94
CA THR A 71 11.32 2.22 4.62
C THR A 71 11.24 3.36 3.61
N SER A 72 10.40 4.35 3.90
CA SER A 72 10.26 5.49 3.01
C SER A 72 10.01 6.80 3.72
N LEU A 73 10.44 7.92 3.13
CA LEU A 73 9.99 9.22 3.63
C LEU A 73 8.53 9.43 3.18
N CYS A 74 8.25 9.21 1.90
CA CYS A 74 6.92 9.26 1.33
C CYS A 74 6.63 7.99 0.52
N SER A 75 5.53 7.31 0.84
CA SER A 75 5.01 6.20 0.03
C SER A 75 3.59 6.48 -0.48
N VAL A 76 3.38 6.19 -1.76
CA VAL A 76 2.09 6.33 -2.41
C VAL A 76 1.79 5.04 -3.16
N MET A 77 0.72 4.34 -2.74
CA MET A 77 0.31 3.08 -3.35
C MET A 77 -1.13 3.15 -3.84
N TRP A 78 -1.33 2.78 -5.10
CA TRP A 78 -2.62 2.75 -5.76
C TRP A 78 -2.89 1.35 -6.28
N LEU A 79 -4.01 0.77 -5.85
CA LEU A 79 -4.47 -0.53 -6.31
C LEU A 79 -5.94 -0.44 -6.74
N SER A 80 -6.21 -0.61 -8.04
CA SER A 80 -7.59 -0.51 -8.50
C SER A 80 -8.38 -1.76 -8.11
N MET A 81 -7.93 -2.97 -8.42
CA MET A 81 -8.58 -4.18 -7.95
C MET A 81 -7.59 -5.26 -7.51
N GLY A 82 -7.87 -5.89 -6.37
CA GLY A 82 -7.15 -7.08 -5.92
C GLY A 82 -6.68 -7.00 -4.48
N VAL A 83 -5.47 -7.47 -4.20
CA VAL A 83 -4.99 -7.66 -2.83
C VAL A 83 -3.75 -6.83 -2.59
N MET A 84 -3.76 -6.02 -1.53
CA MET A 84 -2.59 -5.32 -1.02
C MET A 84 -2.22 -5.89 0.35
N MET A 85 -0.97 -6.34 0.48
CA MET A 85 -0.37 -6.77 1.74
C MET A 85 0.85 -5.92 2.02
N VAL A 86 0.87 -5.29 3.19
CA VAL A 86 1.97 -4.47 3.67
C VAL A 86 2.41 -5.05 5.01
N LEU A 87 3.66 -5.52 5.07
CA LEU A 87 4.31 -5.97 6.29
C LEU A 87 5.50 -5.07 6.62
N ASP A 88 5.68 -4.78 7.90
CA ASP A 88 6.89 -4.16 8.44
C ASP A 88 7.28 -2.87 7.68
N SER A 89 6.30 -2.01 7.43
CA SER A 89 6.51 -0.75 6.70
C SER A 89 6.72 0.41 7.65
N THR A 90 7.77 1.20 7.44
CA THR A 90 8.00 2.45 8.16
C THR A 90 7.95 3.62 7.18
N SER A 91 7.14 4.64 7.50
CA SER A 91 7.04 5.82 6.67
C SER A 91 6.87 7.12 7.44
N LEU A 92 7.34 8.25 6.90
CA LEU A 92 6.95 9.55 7.46
C LEU A 92 5.53 9.87 6.99
N CYS A 93 5.27 9.73 5.70
CA CYS A 93 3.95 9.89 5.11
C CYS A 93 3.60 8.67 4.24
N SER A 94 2.47 8.03 4.50
CA SER A 94 1.90 6.97 3.66
C SER A 94 0.53 7.35 3.13
N VAL A 95 0.34 7.11 1.83
CA VAL A 95 -0.95 7.30 1.16
C VAL A 95 -1.30 6.01 0.41
N MET A 96 -2.40 5.39 0.79
CA MET A 96 -2.88 4.14 0.19
C MET A 96 -4.29 4.29 -0.36
N TRP A 97 -4.47 3.86 -1.60
CA TRP A 97 -5.76 3.86 -2.30
C TRP A 97 -6.05 2.47 -2.82
N LEU A 98 -7.16 1.88 -2.38
CA LEU A 98 -7.65 0.60 -2.87
C LEU A 98 -9.12 0.72 -3.28
N SER A 99 -9.38 0.61 -4.59
CA SER A 99 -10.76 0.76 -5.06
C SER A 99 -11.59 -0.48 -4.75
N MET A 100 -11.12 -1.69 -5.08
CA MET A 100 -11.83 -2.92 -4.72
C MET A 100 -10.88 -4.03 -4.27
N GLY A 101 -11.19 -4.69 -3.17
CA GLY A 101 -10.52 -5.93 -2.77
C GLY A 101 -10.04 -5.94 -1.32
N VAL A 102 -8.90 -6.55 -1.06
CA VAL A 102 -8.45 -6.84 0.31
C VAL A 102 -7.19 -6.04 0.63
N MET A 103 -7.20 -5.34 1.75
CA MET A 103 -6.02 -4.67 2.30
C MET A 103 -5.66 -5.30 3.65
N MET A 104 -4.41 -5.75 3.78
CA MET A 104 -3.86 -6.23 5.04
C MET A 104 -2.61 -5.42 5.38
N VAL A 105 -2.59 -4.83 6.56
CA VAL A 105 -1.46 -4.06 7.08
C VAL A 105 -1.03 -4.66 8.41
N LEU A 106 0.23 -5.10 8.48
CA LEU A 106 0.85 -5.69 9.66
C LEU A 106 2.08 -4.85 10.03
N ASP A 107 2.21 -4.52 11.31
CA ASP A 107 3.44 -3.91 11.87
C ASP A 107 3.93 -2.66 11.12
N SER A 108 2.98 -1.81 10.71
CA SER A 108 3.31 -0.56 10.02
C SER A 108 3.45 0.61 11.01
N THR A 109 4.52 1.40 10.88
CA THR A 109 4.69 2.66 11.60
C THR A 109 4.64 3.83 10.63
N SER A 110 3.82 4.84 10.93
CA SER A 110 3.75 6.04 10.10
C SER A 110 3.51 7.31 10.90
N LEU A 111 4.20 8.42 10.59
CA LEU A 111 3.88 9.69 11.24
C LEU A 111 2.51 10.22 10.77
N CYS A 112 2.28 10.20 9.46
CA CYS A 112 1.00 10.50 8.83
C CYS A 112 0.57 9.36 7.90
N SER A 113 -0.64 8.85 8.07
CA SER A 113 -1.25 7.89 7.13
C SER A 113 -2.58 8.39 6.58
N VAL A 114 -2.76 8.23 5.28
CA VAL A 114 -4.03 8.48 4.60
C VAL A 114 -4.42 7.23 3.82
N MET A 115 -5.62 6.74 4.05
CA MET A 115 -6.07 5.47 3.50
C MET A 115 -7.48 5.61 2.94
N TRP A 116 -7.66 5.11 1.71
CA TRP A 116 -8.93 5.12 1.00
C TRP A 116 -9.23 3.70 0.53
N LEU A 117 -10.36 3.16 0.98
CA LEU A 117 -10.84 1.85 0.57
C LEU A 117 -12.29 2.00 0.13
N SER A 118 -12.55 1.84 -1.18
CA SER A 118 -13.91 1.98 -1.68
C SER A 118 -14.74 0.74 -1.35
N MET A 119 -14.36 -0.46 -1.82
CA MET A 119 -15.05 -1.68 -1.43
C MET A 119 -14.10 -2.82 -1.08
N GLY A 120 -14.44 -3.57 -0.02
CA GLY A 120 -13.84 -4.88 0.25
C GLY A 120 -13.51 -5.12 1.71
N VAL A 121 -12.33 -5.64 2.00
CA VAL A 121 -11.97 -6.06 3.37
C VAL A 121 -10.68 -5.40 3.79
N MET A 122 -10.65 -4.93 5.03
CA MET A 122 -9.47 -4.35 5.65
C MET A 122 -9.18 -5.01 6.99
N MET A 123 -7.93 -5.42 7.14
CA MET A 123 -7.40 -5.91 8.41
C MET A 123 -6.13 -5.14 8.76
N VAL A 124 -6.09 -4.59 9.97
CA VAL A 124 -4.94 -3.87 10.49
C VAL A 124 -4.52 -4.48 11.83
N LEU A 125 -3.26 -4.92 11.90
CA LEU A 125 -2.63 -5.46 13.10
C LEU A 125 -1.42 -4.61 13.47
N ASP A 126 -1.32 -4.22 14.74
CA ASP A 126 -0.14 -3.58 15.33
C ASP A 126 0.38 -2.36 14.53
N SER A 127 -0.55 -1.48 14.12
CA SER A 127 -0.19 -0.23 13.45
C SER A 127 -0.08 0.92 14.44
N THR A 128 0.93 1.78 14.22
CA THR A 128 1.14 3.00 15.00
C THR A 128 1.18 4.20 14.09
N SER A 129 0.37 5.20 14.41
CA SER A 129 0.41 6.48 13.72
C SER A 129 0.15 7.68 14.62
N LEU A 130 0.80 8.80 14.31
CA LEU A 130 0.57 10.07 15.02
C LEU A 130 -0.67 10.78 14.46
N CYS A 131 -0.85 10.73 13.14
CA CYS A 131 -2.01 11.25 12.44
C CYS A 131 -2.50 10.22 11.41
N SER A 132 -3.78 9.85 11.47
CA SER A 132 -4.39 8.93 10.49
C SER A 132 -5.73 9.44 9.98
N VAL A 133 -5.92 9.39 8.67
CA VAL A 133 -7.20 9.66 8.01
C VAL A 133 -7.61 8.44 7.20
N MET A 134 -8.80 7.90 7.46
CA MET A 134 -9.31 6.72 6.77
C MET A 134 -10.68 6.99 6.16
N TRP A 135 -10.83 6.64 4.89
CA TRP A 135 -12.06 6.75 4.11
C TRP A 135 -12.50 5.35 3.68
N LEU A 136 -13.66 4.90 4.16
CA LEU A 136 -14.24 3.60 3.88
C LEU A 136 -15.65 3.78 3.30
N SER A 137 -16.00 3.12 2.19
CA SER A 137 -17.39 3.10 1.69
C SER A 137 -18.16 1.79 1.95
N ILE A 138 -17.82 0.66 1.31
CA ILE A 138 -18.46 -0.65 1.60
C ILE A 138 -17.40 -1.66 2.01
N CYS A 139 -17.13 -1.76 3.31
CA CYS A 139 -16.01 -2.58 3.76
C CYS A 139 -16.33 -3.39 5.02
N PHE A 140 -15.69 -4.56 5.13
CA PHE A 140 -15.52 -5.24 6.41
C PHE A 140 -14.20 -4.80 7.03
N TYR A 141 -14.25 -4.38 8.29
CA TYR A 141 -13.08 -3.86 8.99
C TYR A 141 -12.83 -4.67 10.27
N LYS A 142 -11.57 -5.04 10.50
CA LYS A 142 -11.13 -5.67 11.75
C LYS A 142 -9.81 -5.05 12.22
N ASP A 143 -9.85 -4.52 13.44
CA ASP A 143 -8.69 -4.02 14.15
C ASP A 143 -8.40 -4.86 15.38
N VAL A 144 -7.12 -5.17 15.59
CA VAL A 144 -6.70 -5.97 16.74
C VAL A 144 -5.86 -5.16 17.73
N MET A 145 -5.05 -4.18 17.30
CA MET A 145 -4.21 -3.36 18.19
C MET A 145 -3.70 -2.08 17.50
N ILE A 146 -4.52 -1.02 17.38
CA ILE A 146 -4.02 0.28 16.89
C ILE A 146 -3.64 1.18 18.07
N ARG A 147 -2.39 1.62 18.15
CA ARG A 147 -1.89 2.53 19.19
C ARG A 147 -1.71 3.94 18.61
N ILE A 148 -2.70 4.82 18.80
CA ILE A 148 -2.71 6.22 18.29
C ILE A 148 -2.62 7.20 19.48
N PRO A 149 -1.63 8.10 19.53
CA PRO A 149 -1.57 9.12 20.58
C PRO A 149 -2.61 10.24 20.46
N THR A 150 -3.05 10.67 19.27
CA THR A 150 -4.00 11.81 19.12
C THR A 150 -4.69 11.87 17.75
N MET A 151 -5.97 12.24 17.73
CA MET A 151 -6.76 12.70 16.56
C MET A 151 -7.05 11.67 15.45
N ILE A 152 -7.96 10.74 15.74
CA ILE A 152 -8.74 10.07 14.70
C ILE A 152 -9.77 11.07 14.16
N VAL A 153 -9.67 11.46 12.89
CA VAL A 153 -10.83 11.97 12.14
C VAL A 153 -11.35 10.82 11.30
N GLN A 154 -12.17 9.97 11.92
CA GLN A 154 -13.00 9.01 11.20
C GLN A 154 -14.10 9.79 10.50
N HIS A 155 -13.87 10.20 9.26
CA HIS A 155 -14.94 10.73 8.42
C HIS A 155 -15.63 9.53 7.73
N LEU A 156 -16.44 8.80 8.50
CA LEU A 156 -17.42 7.84 7.96
C LEU A 156 -18.50 8.63 7.21
N ILE A 157 -18.25 8.94 5.93
CA ILE A 157 -19.29 9.51 5.07
C ILE A 157 -20.25 8.38 4.69
N ALA A 158 -21.25 8.15 5.54
CA ALA A 158 -22.44 7.39 5.22
C ALA A 158 -23.39 8.22 4.33
N THR A 159 -22.92 8.75 3.20
CA THR A 159 -23.83 9.30 2.19
C THR A 159 -24.24 8.15 1.29
N HIS A 160 -25.50 7.73 1.44
CA HIS A 160 -26.16 6.59 0.80
C HIS A 160 -25.97 5.22 1.48
N GLY A 161 -26.36 5.08 2.75
CA GLY A 161 -26.88 3.82 3.30
C GLY A 161 -25.99 2.57 3.15
N LEU A 162 -24.67 2.71 3.23
CA LEU A 162 -23.71 1.64 3.07
C LEU A 162 -22.86 1.51 4.35
N ILE A 163 -22.88 0.31 4.92
CA ILE A 163 -22.43 0.00 6.29
C ILE A 163 -21.01 -0.56 6.20
N CYS A 164 -20.05 0.05 6.91
CA CYS A 164 -18.84 -0.68 7.30
C CYS A 164 -19.18 -1.49 8.55
N MET A 165 -19.05 -2.81 8.48
CA MET A 165 -19.37 -3.71 9.58
C MET A 165 -18.08 -4.12 10.29
N ASP A 166 -18.06 -3.99 11.61
CA ASP A 166 -17.02 -4.58 12.45
C ASP A 166 -17.17 -6.11 12.40
N ALA A 167 -16.12 -6.81 11.97
CA ALA A 167 -16.09 -8.26 11.98
C ALA A 167 -15.78 -8.76 13.41
N ILE A 168 -16.82 -9.30 14.09
CA ILE A 168 -16.72 -9.97 15.41
C ILE A 168 -15.59 -11.01 15.39
#